data_AF-A0AAE0TI86-F1
#
_entry.id   AF-A0AAE0TI86-F1
#
_cell.length_a   1.000
_cell.length_b   1.000
_cell.length_c   1.000
_cell.angle_alpha   90.00
_cell.angle_beta   90.00
_cell.angle_gamma   90.00
#
_symmetry.space_group_name_H-M   'P 1'
#
loop_
_entity.id
_entity.type
_entity.pdbx_description
1 polymer ?
#
loop_
_entity_poly.entity_id
_entity_poly.type
_entity_poly.pdbx_seq_one_letter_code
_entity_poly.pdbx_strand_id
1 'polypeptide(L)'
;MSSTKKLKPDSDQSEKNSSSSEYLQGVEFTEKSRWTDLQLKVEGKDLYVPKSFLTLVSPVFRLMFESDFNEKDLDVLTLPGKIYEDVLTFLKCTHPGTRLKATYDIVPKVLPLAHEYQVKWLLDDCAIAMVMEMDVSKVSSTLMYTDSSSTALATKYCNICIMAEKYSLRSVLGRFIQIFSSINNRIYKDLPEFKEISSEVKYRILQRRLDSIEKCI
;
A
#
# COMPACT_ATOMS: atom_id res chain seq x y z
N MET A 1 -32.90 -66.03 43.20
CA MET A 1 -32.70 -64.56 43.08
C MET A 1 -31.27 -64.35 42.61
N SER A 2 -30.92 -63.66 41.54
CA SER A 2 -31.65 -63.00 40.47
C SER A 2 -30.70 -62.89 39.27
N SER A 3 -31.28 -62.94 38.07
CA SER A 3 -30.60 -62.84 36.78
C SER A 3 -30.32 -61.39 36.35
N THR A 4 -29.36 -61.29 35.44
CA THR A 4 -28.81 -60.13 34.73
C THR A 4 -29.75 -59.31 33.82
N LYS A 5 -29.30 -58.05 33.58
CA LYS A 5 -29.33 -57.22 32.34
C LYS A 5 -30.57 -56.36 32.02
N LYS A 6 -30.36 -55.02 32.02
CA LYS A 6 -30.18 -54.08 30.87
C LYS A 6 -30.76 -52.69 31.21
N LEU A 7 -30.06 -51.59 30.89
CA LEU A 7 -30.54 -50.46 30.05
C LEU A 7 -29.52 -49.30 29.98
N LYS A 8 -29.62 -48.54 28.89
CA LYS A 8 -28.67 -47.62 28.22
C LYS A 8 -28.41 -46.28 28.94
N PRO A 9 -27.38 -45.51 28.51
CA PRO A 9 -27.18 -44.12 28.89
C PRO A 9 -28.00 -43.19 27.97
N ASP A 10 -28.58 -42.13 28.55
CA ASP A 10 -29.02 -40.94 27.83
C ASP A 10 -28.40 -39.71 28.49
N SER A 11 -27.84 -38.84 27.63
CA SER A 11 -27.64 -37.37 27.72
C SER A 11 -27.25 -36.80 29.09
N ASP A 12 -26.22 -35.96 29.23
CA ASP A 12 -26.13 -34.68 28.54
C ASP A 12 -24.85 -33.95 29.00
N GLN A 13 -24.52 -32.87 28.28
CA GLN A 13 -23.52 -31.83 28.59
C GLN A 13 -22.06 -32.10 28.21
N SER A 14 -21.72 -31.68 26.99
CA SER A 14 -20.46 -30.98 26.76
C SER A 14 -20.71 -29.79 25.84
N GLU A 15 -21.19 -28.69 26.43
CA GLU A 15 -21.08 -27.37 25.84
C GLU A 15 -19.62 -26.88 25.91
N LYS A 16 -19.23 -26.22 24.82
CA LYS A 16 -18.17 -25.20 24.70
C LYS A 16 -16.73 -25.68 24.71
N ASN A 17 -16.21 -25.89 23.49
CA ASN A 17 -14.97 -25.25 23.06
C ASN A 17 -14.92 -25.20 21.51
N SER A 18 -15.54 -24.18 20.92
CA SER A 18 -15.44 -23.92 19.47
C SER A 18 -15.11 -22.45 19.14
N SER A 19 -14.87 -21.60 20.13
CA SER A 19 -14.89 -20.14 19.97
C SER A 19 -13.51 -19.49 19.82
N SER A 20 -12.46 -20.22 19.45
CA SER A 20 -11.11 -19.62 19.38
C SER A 20 -10.28 -20.03 18.17
N SER A 21 -10.72 -21.04 17.40
CA SER A 21 -9.96 -21.56 16.26
C SER A 21 -10.36 -20.96 14.91
N GLU A 22 -11.49 -20.25 14.83
CA GLU A 22 -12.05 -19.74 13.57
C GLU A 22 -11.62 -18.29 13.25
N TYR A 23 -10.94 -17.62 14.20
CA TYR A 23 -10.63 -16.18 14.13
C TYR A 23 -9.30 -15.83 13.44
N LEU A 24 -8.60 -16.81 12.85
CA LEU A 24 -7.30 -16.60 12.21
C LEU A 24 -7.28 -16.88 10.70
N GLN A 25 -8.44 -17.16 10.09
CA GLN A 25 -8.56 -17.11 8.64
C GLN A 25 -8.59 -15.64 8.22
N GLY A 26 -7.63 -15.24 7.39
CA GLY A 26 -7.49 -13.87 6.90
C GLY A 26 -8.79 -13.38 6.27
N VAL A 27 -9.02 -12.06 6.34
CA VAL A 27 -10.20 -11.45 5.73
C VAL A 27 -10.19 -11.70 4.23
N GLU A 28 -11.24 -12.36 3.75
CA GLU A 28 -11.47 -12.65 2.33
C GLU A 28 -12.55 -11.70 1.79
N PHE A 29 -12.28 -11.13 0.61
CA PHE A 29 -13.16 -10.17 -0.04
C PHE A 29 -13.83 -10.77 -1.28
N THR A 30 -13.51 -11.99 -1.66
CA THR A 30 -14.03 -12.65 -2.88
C THR A 30 -15.37 -13.35 -2.69
N GLU A 31 -15.82 -13.52 -1.44
CA GLU A 31 -17.05 -14.22 -1.11
C GLU A 31 -18.02 -13.33 -0.34
N LYS A 32 -19.31 -13.44 -0.66
CA LYS A 32 -20.37 -12.73 0.06
C LYS A 32 -20.54 -13.32 1.45
N SER A 33 -20.61 -12.47 2.47
CA SER A 33 -20.90 -12.89 3.84
C SER A 33 -22.08 -12.11 4.43
N ARG A 34 -22.54 -12.52 5.63
CA ARG A 34 -23.59 -11.78 6.36
C ARG A 34 -23.19 -10.36 6.77
N TRP A 35 -21.90 -10.03 6.70
CA TRP A 35 -21.35 -8.74 7.11
C TRP A 35 -21.06 -7.80 5.94
N THR A 36 -21.20 -8.28 4.70
CA THR A 36 -20.94 -7.51 3.49
C THR A 36 -22.27 -7.02 2.91
N ASP A 37 -22.42 -5.70 2.82
CA ASP A 37 -23.59 -4.98 2.32
C ASP A 37 -23.29 -4.20 1.01
N LEU A 38 -22.08 -4.32 0.47
CA LEU A 38 -21.68 -3.75 -0.81
C LEU A 38 -20.91 -4.75 -1.68
N GLN A 39 -21.28 -4.81 -2.95
CA GLN A 39 -20.55 -5.49 -4.02
C GLN A 39 -19.78 -4.45 -4.85
N LEU A 40 -18.45 -4.49 -4.80
CA LEU A 40 -17.58 -3.76 -5.71
C LEU A 40 -17.36 -4.58 -6.98
N LYS A 41 -17.77 -4.05 -8.12
CA LYS A 41 -17.55 -4.68 -9.43
C LYS A 41 -16.35 -4.06 -10.14
N VAL A 42 -15.32 -4.85 -10.37
CA VAL A 42 -14.04 -4.44 -10.97
C VAL A 42 -13.65 -5.43 -12.06
N GLU A 43 -13.43 -4.97 -13.29
CA GLU A 43 -13.13 -5.84 -14.45
C GLU A 43 -14.10 -7.02 -14.62
N GLY A 44 -15.39 -6.80 -14.31
CA GLY A 44 -16.42 -7.84 -14.37
C GLY A 44 -16.36 -8.90 -13.26
N LYS A 45 -15.43 -8.77 -12.31
CA LYS A 45 -15.33 -9.60 -11.10
C LYS A 45 -15.90 -8.86 -9.90
N ASP A 46 -16.28 -9.63 -8.89
CA ASP A 46 -16.96 -9.14 -7.69
C ASP A 46 -16.06 -9.21 -6.47
N LEU A 47 -16.09 -8.14 -5.67
CA LEU A 47 -15.51 -8.08 -4.33
C LEU A 47 -16.62 -7.65 -3.35
N TYR A 48 -16.70 -8.29 -2.20
CA TYR A 48 -17.74 -8.06 -1.20
C TYR A 48 -17.12 -7.41 0.03
N VAL A 49 -17.64 -6.23 0.40
CA VAL A 49 -17.12 -5.42 1.51
C VAL A 49 -18.27 -4.79 2.31
N PRO A 50 -18.04 -4.46 3.59
CA PRO A 50 -18.95 -3.59 4.33
C PRO A 50 -18.78 -2.12 3.91
N LYS A 51 -19.87 -1.37 3.68
CA LYS A 51 -19.87 0.09 3.46
C LYS A 51 -19.24 0.82 4.63
N SER A 52 -19.49 0.34 5.86
CA SER A 52 -18.93 0.90 7.09
C SER A 52 -17.40 0.83 7.12
N PHE A 53 -16.81 -0.24 6.58
CA PHE A 53 -15.37 -0.37 6.44
C PHE A 53 -14.80 0.68 5.48
N LEU A 54 -15.37 0.81 4.28
CA LEU A 54 -14.92 1.80 3.29
C LEU A 54 -15.08 3.25 3.79
N THR A 55 -16.18 3.53 4.48
CA THR A 55 -16.49 4.82 5.12
C THR A 55 -15.49 5.20 6.21
N LEU A 56 -15.00 4.20 6.96
CA LEU A 56 -14.00 4.40 7.98
C LEU A 56 -12.64 4.75 7.37
N VAL A 57 -12.23 4.03 6.33
CA VAL A 57 -10.87 4.15 5.76
C VAL A 57 -10.72 5.32 4.79
N SER A 58 -11.80 5.73 4.12
CA SER A 58 -11.76 6.72 3.04
C SER A 58 -12.80 7.83 3.25
N PRO A 59 -12.36 9.10 3.30
CA PRO A 59 -13.26 10.25 3.26
C PRO A 59 -14.12 10.30 1.99
N VAL A 60 -13.61 9.82 0.86
CA VAL A 60 -14.35 9.80 -0.42
C VAL A 60 -15.51 8.82 -0.35
N PHE A 61 -15.28 7.60 0.13
CA PHE A 61 -16.36 6.64 0.33
C PHE A 61 -17.34 7.08 1.43
N ARG A 62 -16.84 7.73 2.49
CA ARG A 62 -17.72 8.33 3.51
C ARG A 62 -18.68 9.33 2.89
N LEU A 63 -18.18 10.28 2.10
CA LEU A 63 -19.03 11.22 1.40
C LEU A 63 -20.01 10.46 0.50
N MET A 64 -19.52 9.55 -0.35
CA MET A 64 -20.35 8.76 -1.26
C MET A 64 -21.54 8.05 -0.59
N PHE A 65 -21.37 7.52 0.63
CA PHE A 65 -22.41 6.74 1.32
C PHE A 65 -23.22 7.53 2.35
N GLU A 66 -22.68 8.61 2.93
CA GLU A 66 -23.38 9.37 3.97
C GLU A 66 -24.16 10.57 3.43
N SER A 67 -23.79 11.10 2.26
CA SER A 67 -24.49 12.24 1.66
C SER A 67 -25.67 11.79 0.80
N ASP A 68 -26.57 12.73 0.45
CA ASP A 68 -27.81 12.45 -0.31
C ASP A 68 -27.56 12.17 -1.81
N PHE A 69 -26.44 11.53 -2.11
CA PHE A 69 -26.11 11.07 -3.46
C PHE A 69 -26.78 9.73 -3.73
N ASN A 70 -27.02 9.43 -5.01
CA ASN A 70 -27.68 8.21 -5.46
C ASN A 70 -26.91 6.94 -5.03
N GLU A 71 -25.61 7.08 -4.76
CA GLU A 71 -24.70 6.00 -4.36
C GLU A 71 -24.95 5.47 -2.94
N LYS A 72 -25.65 6.21 -2.09
CA LYS A 72 -25.98 5.83 -0.70
C LYS A 72 -26.72 4.49 -0.62
N ASP A 73 -27.72 4.31 -1.48
CA ASP A 73 -28.60 3.14 -1.48
C ASP A 73 -28.13 2.04 -2.46
N LEU A 74 -26.91 2.17 -3.04
CA LEU A 74 -26.39 1.16 -3.95
C LEU A 74 -25.85 -0.05 -3.21
N ASP A 75 -26.36 -1.23 -3.56
CA ASP A 75 -25.80 -2.52 -3.14
C ASP A 75 -24.65 -2.97 -4.05
N VAL A 76 -24.51 -2.35 -5.24
CA VAL A 76 -23.47 -2.63 -6.23
C VAL A 76 -22.82 -1.33 -6.69
N LEU A 77 -21.50 -1.22 -6.49
CA LEU A 77 -20.68 -0.10 -6.96
C LEU A 77 -19.68 -0.59 -8.00
N THR A 78 -19.73 -0.05 -9.22
CA THR A 78 -18.77 -0.39 -10.28
C THR A 78 -17.59 0.58 -10.24
N LEU A 79 -16.37 0.06 -10.31
CA LEU A 79 -15.14 0.87 -10.35
C LEU A 79 -14.51 0.80 -11.75
N PRO A 80 -14.96 1.65 -12.70
CA PRO A 80 -14.45 1.62 -14.07
C PRO A 80 -12.97 2.03 -14.12
N GLY A 81 -12.20 1.37 -15.00
CA GLY A 81 -10.78 1.66 -15.21
C GLY A 81 -9.86 1.26 -14.05
N LYS A 82 -10.34 0.51 -13.06
CA LYS A 82 -9.50 -0.08 -12.01
C LYS A 82 -9.14 -1.52 -12.35
N ILE A 83 -7.97 -1.95 -11.89
CA ILE A 83 -7.49 -3.32 -12.02
C ILE A 83 -7.95 -4.09 -10.79
N TYR A 84 -8.54 -5.27 -11.00
CA TYR A 84 -9.11 -6.08 -9.92
C TYR A 84 -8.09 -6.41 -8.82
N GLU A 85 -6.89 -6.84 -9.21
CA GLU A 85 -5.82 -7.20 -8.27
C GLU A 85 -5.34 -6.01 -7.43
N ASP A 86 -5.32 -4.81 -8.01
CA ASP A 86 -4.89 -3.60 -7.31
C ASP A 86 -5.94 -3.20 -6.26
N VAL A 87 -7.23 -3.28 -6.61
CA VAL A 87 -8.33 -3.03 -5.66
C VAL A 87 -8.32 -4.06 -4.53
N LEU A 88 -8.17 -5.35 -4.85
CA LEU A 88 -8.06 -6.39 -3.82
C LEU A 88 -6.87 -6.16 -2.88
N THR A 89 -5.72 -5.78 -3.45
CA THR A 89 -4.51 -5.45 -2.67
C THR A 89 -4.75 -4.24 -1.78
N PHE A 90 -5.42 -3.20 -2.29
CA PHE A 90 -5.80 -2.02 -1.52
C PHE A 90 -6.74 -2.34 -0.36
N LEU A 91 -7.79 -3.15 -0.59
CA LEU A 91 -8.71 -3.60 0.46
C LEU A 91 -7.96 -4.39 1.54
N LYS A 92 -7.04 -5.28 1.13
CA LYS A 92 -6.19 -6.01 2.07
C LYS A 92 -5.32 -5.05 2.88
N CYS A 93 -4.57 -4.16 2.24
CA CYS A 93 -3.73 -3.19 2.94
C CYS A 93 -4.51 -2.27 3.90
N THR A 94 -5.76 -1.95 3.58
CA THR A 94 -6.60 -1.06 4.40
C THR A 94 -7.31 -1.74 5.56
N HIS A 95 -7.46 -3.07 5.50
CA HIS A 95 -8.25 -3.79 6.47
C HIS A 95 -7.41 -4.26 7.68
N PRO A 96 -7.80 -3.90 8.93
CA PRO A 96 -6.99 -4.17 10.13
C PRO A 96 -6.83 -5.66 10.44
N GLY A 97 -7.77 -6.49 10.01
CA GLY A 97 -7.70 -7.95 10.10
C GLY A 97 -6.75 -8.62 9.12
N THR A 98 -6.13 -7.87 8.19
CA THR A 98 -5.07 -8.43 7.34
C THR A 98 -3.70 -8.00 7.84
N ARG A 99 -2.68 -8.76 7.45
CA ARG A 99 -1.27 -8.47 7.76
C ARG A 99 -0.53 -7.87 6.57
N LEU A 100 -1.23 -7.45 5.51
CA LEU A 100 -0.59 -6.99 4.28
C LEU A 100 -0.13 -5.54 4.43
N LYS A 101 1.17 -5.34 4.60
CA LYS A 101 1.79 -4.01 4.65
C LYS A 101 2.10 -3.49 3.25
N ALA A 102 2.11 -2.18 3.07
CA ALA A 102 2.64 -1.55 1.88
C ALA A 102 4.16 -1.79 1.81
N THR A 103 4.60 -2.76 1.03
CA THR A 103 6.01 -2.93 0.64
C THR A 103 6.28 -2.22 -0.69
N TYR A 104 7.54 -1.99 -1.04
CA TYR A 104 7.90 -1.33 -2.31
C TYR A 104 7.21 -1.97 -3.54
N ASP A 105 7.09 -3.30 -3.59
CA ASP A 105 6.46 -3.99 -4.72
C ASP A 105 4.92 -3.84 -4.76
N ILE A 106 4.31 -3.54 -3.62
CA ILE A 106 2.86 -3.32 -3.47
C ILE A 106 2.49 -1.87 -3.76
N VAL A 107 3.39 -0.94 -3.42
CA VAL A 107 3.18 0.51 -3.55
C VAL A 107 2.63 0.94 -4.92
N PRO A 108 3.14 0.48 -6.08
CA PRO A 108 2.59 0.86 -7.39
C PRO A 108 1.11 0.53 -7.57
N LYS A 109 0.62 -0.51 -6.90
CA LYS A 109 -0.77 -0.97 -6.96
C LYS A 109 -1.69 -0.14 -6.06
N VAL A 110 -1.23 0.11 -4.83
CA VAL A 110 -2.09 0.70 -3.79
C VAL A 110 -2.01 2.23 -3.72
N LEU A 111 -0.87 2.83 -4.09
CA LEU A 111 -0.67 4.27 -3.99
C LEU A 111 -1.65 5.09 -4.85
N PRO A 112 -1.94 4.72 -6.12
CA PRO A 112 -2.93 5.43 -6.93
C PRO A 112 -4.32 5.41 -6.27
N LEU A 113 -4.74 4.25 -5.77
CA LEU A 113 -6.04 4.06 -5.10
C LEU A 113 -6.09 4.83 -3.77
N ALA A 114 -5.02 4.78 -2.97
CA ALA A 114 -4.91 5.53 -1.73
C ALA A 114 -5.00 7.05 -1.96
N HIS A 115 -4.42 7.54 -3.06
CA HIS A 115 -4.51 8.94 -3.43
C HIS A 115 -5.93 9.33 -3.87
N GLU A 116 -6.51 8.55 -4.78
CA GLU A 116 -7.86 8.78 -5.33
C GLU A 116 -8.93 8.75 -4.24
N TYR A 117 -8.87 7.76 -3.34
CA TYR A 117 -9.81 7.62 -2.22
C TYR A 117 -9.36 8.34 -0.95
N GLN A 118 -8.30 9.18 -1.02
CA GLN A 118 -7.82 10.03 0.07
C GLN A 118 -7.52 9.28 1.39
N VAL A 119 -6.97 8.07 1.29
CA VAL A 119 -6.56 7.25 2.44
C VAL A 119 -5.18 7.71 2.92
N LYS A 120 -5.16 8.80 3.70
CA LYS A 120 -3.91 9.49 4.10
C LYS A 120 -2.88 8.58 4.77
N TRP A 121 -3.30 7.77 5.73
CA TRP A 121 -2.38 6.91 6.47
C TRP A 121 -1.71 5.87 5.55
N LEU A 122 -2.40 5.41 4.51
CA LEU A 122 -1.83 4.49 3.53
C LEU A 122 -0.86 5.20 2.56
N LEU A 123 -1.11 6.47 2.24
CA LEU A 123 -0.14 7.32 1.52
C LEU A 123 1.16 7.46 2.33
N ASP A 124 1.04 7.69 3.64
CA ASP A 124 2.17 7.80 4.55
C ASP A 124 2.94 6.46 4.64
N ASP A 125 2.24 5.33 4.77
CA ASP A 125 2.85 4.00 4.75
C ASP A 125 3.58 3.69 3.43
N CYS A 126 2.99 4.07 2.29
CA CYS A 126 3.65 3.93 0.99
C CYS A 126 4.93 4.78 0.91
N ALA A 127 4.89 6.02 1.42
CA ALA A 127 6.05 6.89 1.47
C ALA A 127 7.16 6.30 2.36
N ILE A 128 6.81 5.73 3.51
CA ILE A 128 7.75 5.03 4.39
C ILE A 128 8.39 3.85 3.67
N ALA A 129 7.60 3.01 2.99
CA ALA A 129 8.11 1.86 2.24
C ALA A 129 9.13 2.28 1.16
N MET A 130 8.84 3.34 0.41
CA MET A 130 9.78 3.90 -0.58
C MET A 130 11.05 4.46 0.07
N VAL A 131 10.93 5.15 1.21
CA VAL A 131 12.09 5.69 1.94
C VAL A 131 12.97 4.56 2.49
N MET A 132 12.37 3.50 3.02
CA MET A 132 13.09 2.32 3.50
C MET A 132 13.83 1.61 2.37
N GLU A 133 13.27 1.60 1.16
CA GLU A 133 13.94 1.05 -0.03
C GLU A 133 15.17 1.88 -0.44
N MET A 134 15.13 3.19 -0.19
CA MET A 134 16.25 4.14 -0.37
C MET A 134 17.25 4.09 0.79
N ASP A 135 17.88 2.93 0.95
CA ASP A 135 18.88 2.68 1.97
C ASP A 135 20.25 3.32 1.65
N VAL A 136 20.74 4.16 2.56
CA VAL A 136 22.05 4.83 2.48
C VAL A 136 23.23 3.86 2.60
N SER A 137 23.04 2.69 3.22
CA SER A 137 24.11 1.68 3.30
C SER A 137 24.51 1.18 1.90
N LYS A 138 23.50 1.00 1.02
CA LYS A 138 23.66 0.63 -0.38
C LYS A 138 24.27 1.76 -1.21
N VAL A 139 24.04 3.02 -0.80
CA VAL A 139 24.64 4.20 -1.45
C VAL A 139 26.16 4.17 -1.31
N SER A 140 26.69 3.91 -0.11
CA SER A 140 28.13 3.88 0.14
C SER A 140 28.84 2.67 -0.47
N SER A 141 28.21 1.50 -0.53
CA SER A 141 28.85 0.30 -1.10
C SER A 141 28.70 0.17 -2.62
N THR A 142 27.59 0.65 -3.19
CA THR A 142 27.21 0.38 -4.59
C THR A 142 27.20 1.64 -5.45
N LEU A 143 26.77 2.80 -4.94
CA LEU A 143 26.72 4.06 -5.73
C LEU A 143 28.04 4.86 -5.72
N MET A 144 29.16 4.25 -5.35
CA MET A 144 30.50 4.84 -5.50
C MET A 144 31.14 4.51 -6.86
N TYR A 145 30.79 3.38 -7.45
CA TYR A 145 31.35 2.92 -8.72
C TYR A 145 30.39 3.20 -9.87
N THR A 146 30.91 3.41 -11.07
CA THR A 146 30.12 3.55 -12.29
C THR A 146 30.04 2.20 -12.99
N ASP A 147 29.19 1.32 -12.49
CA ASP A 147 28.94 -0.01 -13.04
C ASP A 147 27.45 -0.22 -13.38
N SER A 148 27.13 -1.38 -13.94
CA SER A 148 25.74 -1.71 -14.29
C SER A 148 24.81 -1.77 -13.06
N SER A 149 25.33 -2.21 -11.90
CA SER A 149 24.55 -2.38 -10.67
C SER A 149 24.14 -1.04 -10.05
N SER A 150 25.10 -0.11 -9.95
CA SER A 150 24.90 1.27 -9.50
C SER A 150 23.91 2.03 -10.40
N THR A 151 24.00 1.81 -11.72
CA THR A 151 23.10 2.40 -12.71
C THR A 151 21.67 1.86 -12.52
N ALA A 152 21.50 0.55 -12.36
CA ALA A 152 20.19 -0.07 -12.11
C ALA A 152 19.56 0.41 -10.78
N LEU A 153 20.37 0.57 -9.73
CA LEU A 153 19.91 1.09 -8.44
C LEU A 153 19.51 2.57 -8.54
N ALA A 154 20.30 3.39 -9.24
CA ALA A 154 19.96 4.78 -9.51
C ALA A 154 18.67 4.91 -10.32
N THR A 155 18.48 4.08 -11.35
CA THR A 155 17.21 3.99 -12.10
C THR A 155 16.04 3.66 -11.19
N LYS A 156 16.17 2.68 -10.28
CA LYS A 156 15.13 2.36 -9.29
C LYS A 156 14.77 3.58 -8.43
N TYR A 157 15.77 4.30 -7.94
CA TYR A 157 15.53 5.50 -7.11
C TYR A 157 14.94 6.67 -7.91
N CYS A 158 15.30 6.83 -9.19
CA CYS A 158 14.64 7.80 -10.07
C CYS A 158 13.16 7.47 -10.26
N ASN A 159 12.80 6.21 -10.47
CA ASN A 159 11.40 5.78 -10.57
C ASN A 159 10.61 6.07 -9.27
N ILE A 160 11.23 5.84 -8.11
CA ILE A 160 10.66 6.23 -6.82
C ILE A 160 10.44 7.75 -6.76
N CYS A 161 11.40 8.55 -7.22
CA CYS A 161 11.28 10.00 -7.25
C CYS A 161 10.14 10.47 -8.15
N ILE A 162 10.03 9.95 -9.37
CA ILE A 162 8.96 10.30 -10.32
C ILE A 162 7.58 10.01 -9.69
N MET A 163 7.46 8.84 -9.05
CA MET A 163 6.24 8.49 -8.33
C MET A 163 5.96 9.47 -7.17
N ALA A 164 6.98 9.82 -6.39
CA ALA A 164 6.85 10.78 -5.31
C ALA A 164 6.48 12.19 -5.78
N GLU A 165 6.95 12.63 -6.95
CA GLU A 165 6.55 13.91 -7.55
C GLU A 165 5.07 13.86 -7.93
N LYS A 166 4.65 12.80 -8.63
CA LYS A 166 3.25 12.61 -9.07
C LYS A 166 2.26 12.68 -7.90
N TYR A 167 2.60 12.08 -6.76
CA TYR A 167 1.73 12.02 -5.58
C TYR A 167 2.12 13.01 -4.46
N SER A 168 3.04 13.95 -4.73
CA SER A 168 3.48 14.98 -3.77
C SER A 168 4.03 14.43 -2.43
N LEU A 169 4.75 13.31 -2.46
CA LEU A 169 5.31 12.64 -1.28
C LEU A 169 6.63 13.29 -0.82
N ARG A 170 6.52 14.37 -0.04
CA ARG A 170 7.66 15.22 0.35
C ARG A 170 8.80 14.49 1.07
N SER A 171 8.49 13.51 1.91
CA SER A 171 9.50 12.72 2.65
C SER A 171 10.40 11.92 1.70
N VAL A 172 9.79 11.30 0.68
CA VAL A 172 10.48 10.53 -0.36
C VAL A 172 11.37 11.46 -1.20
N LEU A 173 10.84 12.62 -1.63
CA LEU A 173 11.61 13.63 -2.38
C LEU A 173 12.80 14.14 -1.57
N GLY A 174 12.61 14.45 -0.29
CA GLY A 174 13.69 14.89 0.59
C GLY A 174 14.80 13.85 0.71
N ARG A 175 14.43 12.57 0.87
CA ARG A 175 15.38 11.46 0.94
C ARG A 175 16.13 11.26 -0.38
N PHE A 176 15.42 11.31 -1.52
CA PHE A 176 16.02 11.20 -2.84
C PHE A 176 17.07 12.31 -3.07
N ILE A 177 16.71 13.56 -2.80
CA ILE A 177 17.61 14.72 -2.93
C ILE A 177 18.85 14.56 -2.05
N GLN A 178 18.68 14.09 -0.80
CA GLN A 178 19.81 13.83 0.09
C GLN A 178 20.79 12.81 -0.52
N ILE A 179 20.28 11.67 -1.01
CA ILE A 179 21.12 10.63 -1.62
C ILE A 179 21.80 11.14 -2.89
N PHE A 180 21.03 11.70 -3.83
CA PHE A 180 21.54 12.10 -5.14
C PHE A 180 22.49 13.30 -5.08
N SER A 181 22.39 14.14 -4.04
CA SER A 181 23.39 15.17 -3.78
C SER A 181 24.76 14.59 -3.39
N SER A 182 24.80 13.38 -2.82
CA SER A 182 26.01 12.76 -2.26
C SER A 182 26.72 11.77 -3.19
N ILE A 183 26.06 11.29 -4.25
CA ILE A 183 26.63 10.30 -5.19
C ILE A 183 27.26 10.95 -6.42
N ASN A 184 28.08 10.20 -7.17
CA ASN A 184 28.68 10.68 -8.41
C ASN A 184 27.62 10.90 -9.49
N ASN A 185 27.55 12.12 -10.05
CA ASN A 185 26.55 12.47 -11.05
C ASN A 185 26.68 11.67 -12.36
N ARG A 186 27.86 11.11 -12.67
CA ARG A 186 28.08 10.27 -13.85
C ARG A 186 27.21 9.02 -13.85
N ILE A 187 26.77 8.55 -12.68
CA ILE A 187 25.93 7.35 -12.53
C ILE A 187 24.52 7.60 -13.06
N TYR A 188 23.99 8.81 -12.87
CA TYR A 188 22.56 9.05 -13.07
C TYR A 188 22.23 10.18 -14.06
N LYS A 189 23.17 11.06 -14.41
CA LYS A 189 22.88 12.26 -15.23
C LYS A 189 22.31 11.93 -16.61
N ASP A 190 22.68 10.80 -17.18
CA ASP A 190 22.30 10.39 -18.53
C ASP A 190 21.10 9.43 -18.55
N LEU A 191 20.65 8.98 -17.37
CA LEU A 191 19.51 8.07 -17.23
C LEU A 191 18.23 8.70 -17.78
N PRO A 192 17.40 7.96 -18.53
CA PRO A 192 16.13 8.47 -19.04
C PRO A 192 15.20 8.87 -17.90
N GLU A 193 15.13 8.07 -16.83
CA GLU A 193 14.28 8.38 -15.67
C GLU A 193 14.73 9.65 -14.96
N PHE A 194 16.05 9.89 -14.88
CA PHE A 194 16.55 11.14 -14.30
C PHE A 194 16.18 12.35 -15.16
N LYS A 195 16.09 12.20 -16.49
CA LYS A 195 15.66 13.27 -17.39
C LYS A 195 14.18 13.62 -17.19
N GLU A 196 13.33 12.68 -16.82
CA GLU A 196 11.90 12.90 -16.53
C GLU A 196 11.64 13.67 -15.22
N ILE A 197 12.53 13.56 -14.23
CA ILE A 197 12.41 14.28 -12.94
C ILE A 197 12.33 15.79 -13.17
N SER A 198 11.52 16.50 -12.37
CA SER A 198 11.35 17.94 -12.53
C SER A 198 12.65 18.75 -12.38
N SER A 199 12.67 19.93 -13.01
CA SER A 199 13.75 20.90 -12.85
C SER A 199 13.91 21.36 -11.39
N GLU A 200 12.82 21.43 -10.62
CA GLU A 200 12.83 21.81 -9.21
C GLU A 200 13.63 20.82 -8.37
N VAL A 201 13.36 19.52 -8.50
CA VAL A 201 14.12 18.49 -7.76
C VAL A 201 15.59 18.49 -8.18
N LYS A 202 15.87 18.60 -9.49
CA LYS A 202 17.24 18.69 -10.02
C LYS A 202 17.98 19.92 -9.47
N TYR A 203 17.33 21.07 -9.41
CA TYR A 203 17.87 22.29 -8.84
C TYR A 203 18.23 22.09 -7.36
N ARG A 204 17.33 21.51 -6.57
CA ARG A 204 17.59 21.24 -5.14
C ARG A 204 18.74 20.28 -4.89
N ILE A 205 18.99 19.31 -5.78
CA ILE A 205 20.17 18.44 -5.74
C ILE A 205 21.45 19.26 -5.95
N LEU A 206 21.47 20.14 -6.96
CA LEU A 206 22.61 21.00 -7.26
C LEU A 206 22.87 22.00 -6.13
N GLN A 207 21.82 22.61 -5.60
CA GLN A 207 21.90 23.55 -4.48
C GLN A 207 22.53 22.90 -3.25
N ARG A 208 22.08 21.70 -2.84
CA ARG A 208 22.70 20.99 -1.69
C ARG A 208 24.18 20.67 -1.91
N ARG A 209 24.59 20.39 -3.15
CA ARG A 209 26.00 20.16 -3.48
C ARG A 209 26.81 21.43 -3.34
N LEU A 210 26.30 22.54 -3.85
CA LEU A 210 26.93 23.85 -3.70
C LEU A 210 27.10 24.22 -2.22
N ASP A 211 26.02 24.10 -1.43
CA ASP A 211 26.05 24.35 0.02
C ASP A 211 27.08 23.47 0.75
N SER A 212 27.33 22.26 0.26
CA SER A 212 28.32 21.34 0.83
C SER A 212 29.75 21.72 0.47
N ILE A 213 29.96 22.31 -0.71
CA ILE A 213 31.27 22.81 -1.17
C ILE A 213 31.62 24.10 -0.44
N GLU A 214 30.67 25.03 -0.32
CA GLU A 214 30.88 26.31 0.36
C GLU A 214 31.26 26.15 1.85
N LYS A 215 30.76 25.10 2.51
CA LYS A 215 31.13 24.78 3.90
C LYS A 215 32.55 24.23 4.06
N CYS A 216 33.20 23.83 2.98
CA CYS A 216 34.55 23.26 2.99
C CYS A 216 35.63 24.29 2.62
N ILE A 217 35.24 25.53 2.31
CA ILE A 217 36.12 26.68 2.02
C ILE A 217 36.26 27.51 3.29
#